data_AF-A0A967NR28-F1
#
_entry.id   AF-A0A967NR28-F1
#
_cell.length_a   1.000
_cell.length_b   1.000
_cell.length_c   1.000
_cell.angle_alpha   90.00
_cell.angle_beta   90.00
_cell.angle_gamma   90.00
#
_symmetry.space_group_name_H-M   'P 1'
#
loop_
_entity.id
_entity.type
_entity.pdbx_description
1 polymer ?
#
loop_
_entity_poly.entity_id
_entity_poly.type
_entity_poly.pdbx_seq_one_letter_code
_entity_poly.pdbx_strand_id
1 'polypeptide(L)'
;EALAPHLRAGQVISLESTTWPGTTEEIVAPLVQTAGLTPGTDCAIVYSPEREDPGNARFDVARIPKVVAGLTERCREIGRALYGQAVNELVEVRDTRTAEMVKLL
;
A
#
# COMPACT_ATOMS: atom_id res chain seq x y z
N GLU A 1 6.35 -14.04 6.07
CA GLU A 1 6.11 -15.48 6.30
C GLU A 1 4.73 -15.77 6.88
N ALA A 2 4.33 -15.18 8.00
CA ALA A 2 3.02 -15.44 8.62
C ALA A 2 1.79 -15.18 7.71
N LEU A 3 1.87 -14.23 6.77
CA LEU A 3 0.79 -13.96 5.81
C LEU A 3 0.67 -15.04 4.72
N ALA A 4 1.79 -15.68 4.34
CA ALA A 4 1.86 -16.52 3.15
C ALA A 4 0.85 -17.69 3.13
N PRO A 5 0.60 -18.42 4.23
CA PRO A 5 -0.40 -19.50 4.27
C PRO A 5 -1.86 -19.04 4.07
N HIS A 6 -2.12 -17.74 4.16
CA HIS A 6 -3.45 -17.14 4.10
C HIS A 6 -3.71 -16.34 2.82
N LEU A 7 -2.71 -16.29 1.92
CA LEU A 7 -2.84 -15.61 0.64
C LEU A 7 -3.81 -16.38 -0.27
N ARG A 8 -4.73 -15.62 -0.90
CA ARG A 8 -5.71 -16.13 -1.86
C ARG A 8 -6.07 -15.06 -2.89
N ALA A 9 -6.57 -15.51 -4.03
CA ALA A 9 -7.08 -14.62 -5.07
C ALA A 9 -8.22 -13.72 -4.53
N GLY A 10 -8.28 -12.50 -5.06
CA GLY A 10 -9.22 -11.44 -4.69
C GLY A 10 -8.79 -10.58 -3.51
N GLN A 11 -7.62 -10.82 -2.90
CA GLN A 11 -7.14 -10.00 -1.78
C GLN A 11 -6.42 -8.73 -2.22
N VAL A 12 -6.40 -7.76 -1.30
CA VAL A 12 -5.53 -6.60 -1.33
C VAL A 12 -4.49 -6.77 -0.23
N ILE A 13 -3.21 -6.72 -0.60
CA ILE A 13 -2.08 -6.72 0.31
C ILE A 13 -1.57 -5.28 0.35
N SER A 14 -1.69 -4.64 1.51
CA SER A 14 -1.15 -3.29 1.71
C SER A 14 0.06 -3.32 2.64
N LEU A 15 1.15 -2.71 2.21
CA LEU A 15 2.28 -2.41 3.07
C LEU A 15 2.20 -0.94 3.52
N GLU A 16 2.04 -0.73 4.82
CA GLU A 16 1.93 0.62 5.41
C GLU A 16 3.13 0.97 6.30
N SER A 17 3.89 -0.04 6.74
CA SER A 17 5.10 0.14 7.52
C SER A 17 6.14 0.96 6.76
N THR A 18 6.83 1.85 7.48
CA THR A 18 8.02 2.54 6.97
C THR A 18 9.06 1.52 6.52
N THR A 19 9.57 1.71 5.31
CA THR A 19 10.53 0.79 4.70
C THR A 19 11.40 1.53 3.69
N TRP A 20 12.37 0.84 3.08
CA TRP A 20 13.23 1.42 2.05
C TRP A 20 12.57 1.34 0.65
N PRO A 21 12.93 2.25 -0.27
CA PRO A 21 12.46 2.19 -1.64
C PRO A 21 12.88 0.87 -2.32
N GLY A 22 11.91 0.08 -2.73
CA GLY A 22 12.07 -1.25 -3.32
C GLY A 22 11.43 -2.38 -2.53
N THR A 23 11.10 -2.22 -1.24
CA THR A 23 10.58 -3.34 -0.43
C THR A 23 9.32 -3.97 -1.00
N THR A 24 8.38 -3.17 -1.49
CA THR A 24 7.13 -3.68 -2.07
C THR A 24 7.40 -4.52 -3.33
N GLU A 25 8.33 -4.08 -4.18
CA GLU A 25 8.70 -4.75 -5.43
C GLU A 25 9.60 -5.97 -5.21
N GLU A 26 10.56 -5.87 -4.30
CA GLU A 26 11.68 -6.80 -4.16
C GLU A 26 11.43 -7.86 -3.08
N ILE A 27 10.51 -7.60 -2.14
CA ILE A 27 10.21 -8.51 -1.02
C ILE A 27 8.74 -8.94 -1.03
N VAL A 28 7.80 -7.99 -1.05
CA VAL A 28 6.37 -8.30 -0.92
C VAL A 28 5.84 -9.00 -2.17
N ALA A 29 6.14 -8.48 -3.37
CA ALA A 29 5.68 -9.08 -4.61
C ALA A 29 6.20 -10.52 -4.81
N PRO A 30 7.49 -10.83 -4.58
CA PRO A 30 7.98 -12.21 -4.66
C PRO A 30 7.31 -13.14 -3.64
N LEU A 31 7.06 -12.69 -2.40
CA LEU A 31 6.34 -13.48 -1.40
C LEU A 31 4.92 -13.84 -1.87
N VAL A 32 4.23 -12.90 -2.52
CA VAL A 32 2.89 -13.14 -3.07
C VAL A 32 2.94 -14.10 -4.26
N GLN A 33 3.96 -13.98 -5.11
CA GLN A 33 4.18 -14.87 -6.24
C GLN A 33 4.51 -16.31 -5.83
N THR A 34 5.21 -16.53 -4.70
CA THR A 34 5.46 -17.90 -4.21
C THR A 34 4.18 -18.61 -3.77
N ALA A 35 3.11 -17.87 -3.46
CA ALA A 35 1.76 -18.42 -3.23
C ALA A 35 0.98 -18.68 -4.53
N GLY A 36 1.62 -18.52 -5.70
CA GLY A 36 1.00 -18.76 -7.01
C GLY A 36 0.04 -17.65 -7.48
N LEU A 37 0.09 -16.47 -6.85
CA LEU A 37 -0.74 -15.32 -7.20
C LEU A 37 0.03 -14.31 -8.06
N THR A 38 -0.63 -13.75 -9.06
CA THR A 38 -0.09 -12.69 -9.92
C THR A 38 -0.62 -11.33 -9.48
N PRO A 39 0.23 -10.44 -8.93
CA PRO A 39 -0.20 -9.07 -8.59
C PRO A 39 -0.74 -8.32 -9.81
N GLY A 40 -1.85 -7.60 -9.63
CA GLY A 40 -2.58 -6.92 -10.70
C GLY A 40 -3.58 -7.81 -11.45
N THR A 41 -3.52 -9.14 -11.28
CA THR A 41 -4.46 -10.09 -11.89
C THR A 41 -5.27 -10.82 -10.83
N ASP A 42 -4.59 -11.58 -9.98
CA ASP A 42 -5.21 -12.43 -8.95
C ASP A 42 -5.38 -11.68 -7.62
N CYS A 43 -4.52 -10.70 -7.34
CA CYS A 43 -4.56 -9.90 -6.12
C CYS A 43 -4.03 -8.49 -6.39
N ALA A 44 -4.22 -7.57 -5.45
CA ALA A 44 -3.63 -6.23 -5.49
C ALA A 44 -2.51 -6.10 -4.46
N ILE A 45 -1.41 -5.43 -4.83
CA ILE A 45 -0.34 -5.03 -3.91
C ILE A 45 -0.21 -3.53 -3.96
N VAL A 46 -0.33 -2.89 -2.80
CA VAL A 46 -0.28 -1.43 -2.64
C VAL A 46 0.69 -1.05 -1.53
N TYR A 47 1.25 0.15 -1.65
CA TYR A 47 1.99 0.81 -0.59
C TYR A 47 1.27 2.11 -0.21
N SER A 48 1.02 2.30 1.08
CA SER A 48 0.39 3.51 1.58
C SER A 48 0.91 3.83 2.98
N PRO A 49 1.91 4.71 3.12
CA PRO A 49 2.56 4.93 4.39
C PRO A 49 1.63 5.65 5.35
N GLU A 50 1.68 5.26 6.62
CA GLU A 50 1.03 5.97 7.72
C GLU A 50 1.76 7.28 8.08
N ARG A 51 1.04 8.32 8.50
CA ARG A 51 1.57 9.68 8.74
C ARG A 51 0.90 10.41 9.91
N GLU A 52 0.10 9.71 10.70
CA GLU A 52 -0.55 10.23 11.89
C GLU A 52 0.44 10.57 13.01
N ASP A 53 0.15 11.66 13.71
CA ASP A 53 0.82 12.02 14.96
C ASP A 53 -0.11 11.63 16.12
N PRO A 54 0.16 10.53 16.84
CA PRO A 54 -0.72 10.04 17.89
C PRO A 54 -0.87 11.01 19.07
N GLY A 55 0.04 11.98 19.22
CA GLY A 55 -0.04 13.02 20.26
C GLY A 55 -0.94 14.19 19.91
N ASN A 56 -1.45 14.26 18.66
CA ASN A 56 -2.11 15.44 18.14
C ASN A 56 -3.62 15.27 18.03
N ALA A 57 -4.31 15.56 19.15
CA ALA A 57 -5.78 15.48 19.24
C ALA A 57 -6.54 16.42 18.28
N ARG A 58 -5.86 17.31 17.55
CA ARG A 58 -6.49 18.24 16.59
C ARG A 58 -6.57 17.67 15.16
N PHE A 59 -5.80 16.62 14.85
CA PHE A 59 -5.75 16.04 13.52
C PHE A 59 -6.34 14.63 13.52
N ASP A 60 -7.52 14.52 12.92
CA ASP A 60 -8.17 13.24 12.65
C ASP A 60 -7.52 12.56 11.44
N VAL A 61 -7.39 11.23 11.50
CA VAL A 61 -6.82 10.38 10.44
C VAL A 61 -7.51 10.65 9.09
N ALA A 62 -8.83 10.81 9.09
CA ALA A 62 -9.59 11.07 7.87
C ALA A 62 -9.18 12.37 7.14
N ARG A 63 -8.56 13.33 7.83
CA ARG A 63 -8.15 14.63 7.28
C ARG A 63 -6.68 14.68 6.86
N ILE A 64 -5.88 13.67 7.20
CA ILE A 64 -4.48 13.62 6.81
C ILE A 64 -4.42 13.10 5.37
N PRO A 65 -3.87 13.86 4.40
CA PRO A 65 -3.72 13.36 3.03
C PRO A 65 -2.88 12.09 3.01
N LYS A 66 -3.42 11.02 2.43
CA LYS A 66 -2.77 9.71 2.40
C LYS A 66 -2.16 9.45 1.03
N VAL A 67 -0.86 9.16 1.03
CA VAL A 67 -0.15 8.76 -0.19
C VAL A 67 -0.52 7.34 -0.54
N VAL A 68 -0.80 7.07 -1.81
CA VAL A 68 -1.11 5.71 -2.28
C VAL A 68 -0.40 5.41 -3.59
N ALA A 69 0.18 4.22 -3.67
CA ALA A 69 0.73 3.65 -4.88
C ALA A 69 0.35 2.18 -5.01
N GLY A 70 0.15 1.74 -6.25
CA GLY A 70 0.01 0.33 -6.58
C GLY A 70 1.26 -0.18 -7.29
N LEU A 71 1.54 -1.48 -7.13
CA LEU A 71 2.58 -2.15 -7.91
C LEU A 71 2.28 -2.16 -9.42
N THR A 72 0.99 -2.10 -9.77
CA THR A 72 0.48 -1.92 -11.13
C THR A 72 -0.62 -0.86 -11.11
N GLU A 73 -1.05 -0.39 -12.28
CA GLU A 73 -2.17 0.55 -12.40
C GLU A 73 -3.45 -0.01 -11.74
N ARG A 74 -3.79 -1.26 -12.01
CA ARG A 74 -4.95 -1.93 -11.39
C ARG A 74 -4.81 -2.03 -9.87
N CYS A 75 -3.60 -2.28 -9.37
CA CYS A 75 -3.37 -2.23 -7.92
C CYS A 75 -3.62 -0.83 -7.36
N ARG A 76 -3.23 0.23 -8.07
CA ARG A 76 -3.44 1.62 -7.65
C ARG A 76 -4.92 1.97 -7.61
N GLU A 77 -5.68 1.59 -8.64
CA GLU A 77 -7.13 1.78 -8.68
C GLU A 77 -7.83 1.11 -7.48
N ILE A 78 -7.40 -0.11 -7.13
CA ILE A 78 -7.91 -0.85 -5.96
C ILE A 78 -7.49 -0.18 -4.66
N GLY A 79 -6.22 0.27 -4.55
CA GLY A 79 -5.73 1.01 -3.39
C GLY A 79 -6.49 2.32 -3.16
N ARG A 80 -6.78 3.05 -4.24
CA ARG A 80 -7.62 4.25 -4.19
C ARG A 80 -9.03 3.94 -3.72
N ALA A 81 -9.64 2.87 -4.21
CA ALA A 81 -10.97 2.44 -3.77
C ALA A 81 -10.99 2.02 -2.30
N LEU A 82 -9.91 1.37 -1.81
CA LEU A 82 -9.76 0.99 -0.41
C LEU A 82 -9.64 2.21 0.50
N TYR A 83 -8.63 3.05 0.26
CA TYR A 83 -8.32 4.16 1.17
C TYR A 83 -9.25 5.36 1.00
N GLY A 84 -9.87 5.54 -0.17
CA GLY A 84 -10.85 6.61 -0.41
C GLY A 84 -12.12 6.48 0.44
N GLN A 85 -12.33 5.32 1.09
CA GLN A 85 -13.40 5.17 2.09
C GLN A 85 -13.01 5.67 3.48
N ALA A 86 -11.71 5.80 3.76
CA ALA A 86 -11.17 6.12 5.08
C ALA A 86 -10.64 7.56 5.19
N VAL A 87 -10.17 8.16 4.09
CA VAL A 87 -9.59 9.51 4.07
C VAL A 87 -10.27 10.42 3.05
N ASN A 88 -10.24 11.72 3.33
CA ASN A 88 -10.84 12.74 2.48
C ASN A 88 -9.99 13.08 1.25
N GLU A 89 -8.66 12.88 1.34
CA GLU A 89 -7.72 13.26 0.30
C GLU A 89 -6.69 12.15 0.09
N LEU A 90 -6.59 11.70 -1.16
CA LEU A 90 -5.57 10.75 -1.61
C LEU A 90 -4.58 11.46 -2.51
N VAL A 91 -3.30 11.18 -2.28
CA VAL A 91 -2.20 11.63 -3.12
C VAL A 91 -1.64 10.41 -3.84
N GLU A 92 -2.11 10.19 -5.06
CA GLU A 92 -1.64 9.11 -5.91
C GLU A 92 -0.25 9.43 -6.47
N VAL A 93 0.67 8.47 -6.37
CA VAL A 93 2.00 8.58 -6.99
C VAL A 93 2.23 7.48 -8.02
N ARG A 94 3.31 7.62 -8.79
CA ARG A 94 3.54 6.82 -10.00
C ARG A 94 3.81 5.33 -9.72
N ASP A 95 4.52 5.02 -8.63
CA ASP A 95 4.95 3.67 -8.26
C ASP A 95 5.21 3.55 -6.76
N THR A 96 5.32 2.30 -6.29
CA THR A 96 5.53 1.96 -4.88
C THR A 96 6.87 2.48 -4.36
N ARG A 97 7.92 2.44 -5.19
CA ARG A 97 9.25 2.97 -4.85
C ARG A 97 9.23 4.46 -4.53
N THR A 98 8.45 5.25 -5.28
CA THR A 98 8.25 6.68 -5.03
C THR A 98 7.51 6.89 -3.72
N ALA A 99 6.44 6.13 -3.46
CA ALA A 99 5.67 6.24 -2.22
C ALA A 99 6.48 5.86 -0.97
N GLU A 100 7.31 4.82 -1.06
CA GLU A 100 8.25 4.42 -0.01
C GLU A 100 9.26 5.53 0.26
N MET A 101 9.82 6.14 -0.79
CA MET A 101 10.76 7.26 -0.65
C MET A 101 10.11 8.49 0.01
N VAL A 102 8.85 8.80 -0.32
CA VAL A 102 8.11 9.93 0.26
C VAL A 102 7.98 9.82 1.78
N LYS A 103 7.99 8.61 2.36
CA LYS A 103 7.94 8.43 3.81
C LYS A 103 9.28 8.73 4.51
N LEU A 104 10.40 8.66 3.78
CA LEU A 104 11.74 8.82 4.33
C LEU A 104 12.30 10.25 4.20
N LEU A 105 11.63 11.11 3.44
CA LEU A 105 11.95 12.53 3.23
C LEU A 105 11.08 13.43 4.12
#